data_AF-A0A645JPF3-F1
#
_entry.id   AF-A0A645JPF3-F1
#
_cell.length_a   1.000
_cell.length_b   1.000
_cell.length_c   1.000
_cell.angle_alpha   90.00
_cell.angle_beta   90.00
_cell.angle_gamma   90.00
#
_symmetry.space_group_name_H-M   'P 1'
#
loop_
_entity.id
_entity.type
_entity.pdbx_description
1 polymer ?
#
loop_
_entity_poly.entity_id
_entity_poly.type
_entity_poly.pdbx_seq_one_letter_code
_entity_poly.pdbx_strand_id
1 'polypeptide(L)' 'MMAGGIISGAILSWVTLISELSTAIILYTTKTKTLTISIYTEVLRGNYGIAAALSTVLTVLTVISLLVFMKISNGKDITM' A
#
# COMPACT_ATOMS: atom_id res chain seq x y z
N MET A 1 -10.45 -10.70 22.97
CA MET A 1 -9.04 -11.17 22.84
C MET A 1 -8.61 -11.38 21.39
N MET A 2 -9.42 -11.95 20.49
CA MET A 2 -8.99 -12.19 19.09
C MET A 2 -9.23 -11.03 18.11
N ALA A 3 -10.27 -10.22 18.32
CA ALA A 3 -10.64 -9.16 17.37
C ALA A 3 -9.54 -8.12 17.11
N GLY A 4 -8.77 -7.73 18.14
CA GLY A 4 -7.66 -6.76 17.98
C GLY A 4 -6.53 -7.29 17.09
N GLY A 5 -6.18 -8.58 17.23
CA GLY A 5 -5.17 -9.22 16.39
C GLY A 5 -5.62 -9.36 14.93
N ILE A 6 -6.90 -9.68 14.70
CA ILE A 6 -7.48 -9.77 13.34
C ILE A 6 -7.44 -8.41 12.64
N ILE A 7 -7.82 -7.33 13.34
CA ILE A 7 -7.82 -5.97 12.78
C ILE A 7 -6.38 -5.53 12.48
N SER A 8 -5.44 -5.78 13.39
CA SER A 8 -4.01 -5.52 13.19
C SER A 8 -3.47 -6.26 11.95
N GLY A 9 -3.76 -7.55 11.81
CA GLY A 9 -3.37 -8.36 10.67
C GLY A 9 -3.99 -7.90 9.35
N ALA A 10 -5.25 -7.49 9.37
CA ALA A 10 -5.93 -6.96 8.19
C ALA A 10 -5.29 -5.65 7.69
N ILE A 11 -4.94 -4.73 8.60
CA ILE A 11 -4.28 -3.47 8.23
C ILE A 11 -2.85 -3.72 7.71
N LEU A 12 -2.10 -4.62 8.35
CA LEU A 12 -0.77 -4.99 7.88
C LEU A 12 -0.83 -5.61 6.48
N SER A 13 -1.74 -6.57 6.27
CA SER A 13 -1.96 -7.19 4.96
C SER A 13 -2.36 -6.16 3.90
N TRP A 14 -3.24 -5.21 4.26
CA TRP A 14 -3.63 -4.12 3.39
C TRP A 14 -2.42 -3.27 2.94
N VAL A 15 -1.58 -2.84 3.88
CA VAL A 15 -0.39 -2.02 3.57
C VAL A 15 0.59 -2.75 2.66
N THR A 16 0.78 -4.06 2.88
CA THR A 16 1.61 -4.90 2.02
C THR A 16 1.02 -4.98 0.60
N LEU A 17 -0.28 -5.23 0.48
CA LEU A 17 -0.96 -5.41 -0.81
C LEU A 17 -0.98 -4.13 -1.66
N ILE A 18 -1.21 -2.95 -1.06
CA ILE A 18 -1.23 -1.68 -1.81
C ILE A 18 0.15 -1.30 -2.37
N SER A 19 1.21 -1.84 -1.77
CA SER A 19 2.60 -1.57 -2.16
C SER A 19 3.19 -2.66 -3.05
N GLU A 20 2.40 -3.70 -3.35
CA GLU A 20 2.87 -4.85 -4.12
C GLU A 20 3.00 -4.49 -5.61
N LEU A 21 4.21 -4.69 -6.15
CA LEU A 21 4.52 -4.48 -7.56
C LEU A 21 4.87 -5.80 -8.25
N SER A 22 5.61 -6.70 -7.58
CA SER A 22 6.25 -7.87 -8.20
C SER A 22 5.23 -8.86 -8.75
N THR A 23 4.20 -9.18 -7.98
CA THR A 23 3.10 -10.04 -8.48
C THR A 23 2.19 -9.27 -9.44
N ALA A 24 1.96 -7.99 -9.14
CA ALA A 24 1.01 -7.16 -9.86
C ALA A 24 1.45 -6.94 -11.32
N ILE A 25 2.74 -6.71 -11.58
CA ILE A 25 3.28 -6.50 -12.92
C ILE A 25 3.16 -7.73 -13.84
N ILE A 26 3.09 -8.94 -13.27
CA ILE A 26 2.92 -10.19 -14.04
C ILE A 26 1.45 -10.43 -14.36
N LEU A 27 0.54 -10.10 -13.44
CA LEU A 27 -0.87 -10.49 -13.52
C LEU A 27 -1.82 -9.38 -14.01
N TYR A 28 -1.38 -8.13 -14.08
CA TYR A 28 -2.28 -7.05 -14.45
C TYR A 28 -2.73 -7.14 -15.91
N THR A 29 -3.96 -6.72 -16.12
CA THR A 29 -4.52 -6.48 -17.45
C THR A 29 -4.74 -4.99 -17.63
N THR A 30 -5.10 -4.55 -18.84
CA THR A 30 -5.44 -3.15 -19.13
C THR A 30 -6.57 -2.60 -18.24
N LYS A 31 -7.42 -3.48 -17.69
CA LYS A 31 -8.55 -3.10 -16.82
C LYS A 31 -8.22 -3.12 -15.32
N THR A 32 -7.19 -3.85 -14.90
CA THR A 32 -6.85 -4.08 -13.47
C THR A 32 -5.54 -3.44 -13.07
N LYS A 33 -5.16 -2.34 -13.73
CA LYS A 33 -3.91 -1.62 -13.48
C LYS A 33 -3.93 -1.02 -12.07
N THR A 34 -3.03 -1.49 -11.22
CA THR A 34 -2.87 -0.95 -9.86
C THR A 34 -2.16 0.41 -9.88
N LEU A 35 -2.21 1.12 -8.75
CA LEU A 35 -1.50 2.39 -8.59
C LEU A 35 0.02 2.21 -8.71
N THR A 36 0.57 1.14 -8.13
CA THR A 36 2.01 0.77 -8.22
C THR A 36 2.45 0.52 -9.66
N ILE A 37 1.63 -0.19 -10.45
CA ILE A 37 1.92 -0.42 -11.87
C ILE A 37 1.81 0.88 -12.66
N SER A 38 0.85 1.75 -12.34
CA SER A 38 0.74 3.06 -12.98
C SER A 38 1.98 3.91 -12.79
N ILE A 39 2.49 3.99 -11.56
CA ILE A 39 3.76 4.65 -11.26
C ILE A 39 4.88 4.04 -12.12
N TYR A 40 5.04 2.71 -12.10
CA TYR A 40 6.09 2.02 -12.85
C TYR A 40 6.01 2.30 -14.36
N THR A 41 4.81 2.22 -14.95
CA THR A 41 4.63 2.49 -16.38
C THR A 41 4.93 3.93 -16.76
N GLU A 42 4.57 4.91 -15.93
CA GLU A 42 4.86 6.33 -16.22
C GLU A 42 6.37 6.63 -16.12
N VAL A 43 7.09 5.97 -15.20
CA VAL A 43 8.56 6.02 -15.14
C VAL A 43 9.17 5.47 -16.42
N LEU A 44 8.71 4.30 -16.90
CA LEU A 44 9.20 3.72 -18.15
C LEU A 44 8.93 4.59 -19.37
N ARG A 45 7.84 5.38 -19.34
CA ARG A 45 7.49 6.34 -20.40
C ARG A 45 8.28 7.66 -20.31
N GLY A 46 9.14 7.84 -19.30
CA GLY A 46 9.88 9.08 -19.06
C GLY A 46 9.03 10.20 -18.43
N ASN A 47 7.79 9.91 -18.02
CA ASN A 47 6.86 10.87 -17.43
C ASN A 47 7.08 11.00 -15.92
N TYR A 48 8.27 11.44 -15.50
CA TYR A 48 8.65 11.50 -14.09
C TYR A 48 7.74 12.41 -13.25
N GLY A 49 7.18 13.48 -13.82
CA GLY A 49 6.23 14.36 -13.11
C GLY A 49 4.95 13.65 -12.70
N ILE A 50 4.35 12.88 -13.63
CA ILE A 50 3.13 12.10 -13.35
C ILE A 50 3.47 10.96 -12.39
N ALA A 51 4.60 10.27 -12.60
CA ALA A 51 5.06 9.21 -11.71
C ALA A 51 5.27 9.71 -10.27
N ALA A 52 5.86 10.90 -10.10
CA ALA A 52 6.06 11.52 -8.80
C ALA A 52 4.74 11.91 -8.13
N ALA A 53 3.78 12.45 -8.89
CA ALA A 53 2.45 12.76 -8.37
C ALA A 53 1.73 11.49 -7.87
N LEU A 54 1.71 10.43 -8.68
CA LEU A 54 1.11 9.14 -8.30
C LEU A 54 1.82 8.50 -7.10
N SER A 55 3.14 8.58 -7.06
CA SER A 55 3.94 8.10 -5.92
C SER A 55 3.60 8.86 -4.64
N THR A 56 3.42 10.19 -4.72
CA THR A 56 3.04 11.02 -3.58
C THR A 56 1.67 10.61 -3.03
N VAL A 57 0.69 10.38 -3.91
CA VAL A 57 -0.64 9.89 -3.51
C VAL A 57 -0.54 8.53 -2.82
N LEU A 58 0.24 7.60 -3.38
CA LEU A 58 0.48 6.29 -2.76
C LEU A 58 1.14 6.44 -1.38
N THR A 59 2.17 7.28 -1.25
CA THR A 59 2.84 7.54 0.03
C THR A 59 1.86 8.10 1.07
N VAL A 60 1.03 9.09 0.70
CA VAL A 60 0.03 9.65 1.61
C VAL A 60 -0.97 8.58 2.06
N LEU A 61 -1.45 7.74 1.15
CA LEU A 61 -2.36 6.64 1.48
C LEU A 61 -1.72 5.63 2.44
N THR A 62 -0.45 5.29 2.21
CA THR A 62 0.31 4.38 3.09
C THR A 62 0.53 4.99 4.46
N VAL A 63 0.91 6.27 4.54
CA VAL A 63 1.09 6.99 5.81
C VAL A 63 -0.22 7.05 6.59
N ILE A 64 -1.35 7.37 5.92
CA ILE A 64 -2.67 7.37 6.56
C ILE A 64 -3.01 5.98 7.10
N SER A 65 -2.77 4.93 6.31
CA SER A 65 -3.03 3.55 6.71
C SER A 65 -2.21 3.15 7.95
N LEU A 66 -0.94 3.54 8.00
CA LEU A 66 -0.05 3.31 9.15
C LEU A 66 -0.43 4.17 10.37
N LEU A 67 -0.86 5.41 10.19
CA LEU A 67 -1.35 6.25 11.29
C LEU A 67 -2.63 5.67 11.91
N VAL A 68 -3.54 5.18 11.07
CA VAL A 68 -4.75 4.46 11.50
C VAL A 68 -4.35 3.19 12.26
N PHE A 69 -3.39 2.42 11.73
CA PHE A 69 -2.83 1.26 12.40
C PHE A 69 -2.32 1.60 13.81
N MET A 70 -1.43 2.58 13.92
CA MET A 70 -0.83 2.97 15.20
C MET A 70 -1.88 3.44 16.20
N LYS A 71 -2.87 4.22 15.75
CA LYS A 71 -3.95 4.71 16.60
C LYS A 71 -4.85 3.59 17.10
N ILE A 72 -5.15 2.60 16.27
CA ILE A 72 -5.98 1.44 16.65
C ILE A 72 -5.17 0.45 17.51
N SER A 73 -3.88 0.29 17.24
CA SER A 73 -3.00 -0.64 17.95
C SER A 73 -2.65 -0.20 19.38
N ASN A 74 -2.76 1.11 19.68
CA ASN A 74 -2.72 1.74 21.00
C ASN A 74 -1.87 1.01 22.06
N GLY A 75 -0.56 0.90 21.80
CA GLY A 75 0.48 0.60 22.80
C GLY A 75 0.45 -0.79 23.44
N LYS A 76 -0.40 -1.73 23.01
CA LYS A 76 -0.33 -3.09 23.49
C LYS A 76 0.74 -3.79 22.66
N ASP A 77 1.96 -3.83 23.21
CA ASP A 77 3.06 -4.62 22.68
C ASP A 77 2.49 -5.93 22.14
N ILE A 78 2.54 -6.06 20.82
CA ILE A 78 2.31 -7.33 20.14
C ILE A 78 3.62 -8.10 20.30
N THR A 79 4.04 -8.32 21.55
CA THR A 79 5.10 -9.24 21.87
C THR A 79 4.55 -10.63 21.58
N MET A 80 5.26 -11.31 20.67
CA MET A 80 5.07 -12.71 20.30
C MET A 80 4.95 -13.64 21.51
#